data_AF-A0A2N9VY86-F1
#
_entry.id   AF-A0A2N9VY86-F1
#
_cell.length_a   1.000
_cell.length_b   1.000
_cell.length_c   1.000
_cell.angle_alpha   90.00
_cell.angle_beta   90.00
_cell.angle_gamma   90.00
#
_symmetry.space_group_name_H-M   'P 1'
#
loop_
_entity.id
_entity.type
_entity.pdbx_description
1 polymer ?
#
loop_
_entity_poly.entity_id
_entity_poly.type
_entity_poly.pdbx_seq_one_letter_code
_entity_poly.pdbx_strand_id
1 'polypeptide(L)'
;MTTTLSQTERNKADGTGRAPTGGFNALVPELDVLDIEISLTFWCRLLGFKVAYDRPAAKFAYLEREGAQIMLCQVNGEWLTGTLEKPFGRGVNFQIEVQNIDPIIIALDKAHWPLFREAKESWYRIGEDQESGSKEFLVQDPNGYLLRLSQSLGTRPVL
;
A
#
# COMPACT_ATOMS: atom_id res chain seq x y z
N MET A 1 -16.54 28.08 6.01
CA MET A 1 -16.86 27.31 4.80
C MET A 1 -15.54 26.93 4.16
N THR A 2 -15.06 25.70 4.35
CA THR A 2 -13.89 25.21 3.61
C THR A 2 -14.36 24.93 2.19
N THR A 3 -13.98 25.79 1.25
CA THR A 3 -14.25 25.59 -0.17
C THR A 3 -13.57 24.29 -0.61
N THR A 4 -14.36 23.33 -1.10
CA THR A 4 -13.81 22.09 -1.66
C THR A 4 -13.05 22.43 -2.94
N LEU A 5 -11.76 22.09 -2.98
CA LEU A 5 -10.93 22.27 -4.17
C LEU A 5 -11.47 21.42 -5.33
N SER A 6 -11.52 21.99 -6.54
CA SER A 6 -11.73 21.23 -7.77
C SER A 6 -10.59 20.24 -8.02
N GLN A 7 -10.80 19.23 -8.87
CA GLN A 7 -9.75 18.26 -9.17
C GLN A 7 -8.49 18.91 -9.79
N THR A 8 -8.66 19.92 -10.64
CA THR A 8 -7.54 20.68 -11.20
C THR A 8 -6.76 21.44 -10.13
N GLU A 9 -7.45 22.06 -9.18
CA GLU A 9 -6.80 22.74 -8.05
C GLU A 9 -6.10 21.74 -7.12
N ARG A 10 -6.71 20.58 -6.87
CA ARG A 10 -6.10 19.48 -6.10
C ARG A 10 -4.83 18.96 -6.75
N ASN A 11 -4.80 18.83 -8.08
CA ASN A 11 -3.63 18.37 -8.83
C ASN A 11 -2.46 19.37 -8.77
N LYS A 12 -2.77 20.66 -8.71
CA LYS A 12 -1.79 21.77 -8.68
C LYS A 12 -1.50 22.30 -7.28
N ALA A 13 -2.14 21.75 -6.25
CA ALA A 13 -1.98 22.21 -4.88
C ALA A 13 -0.51 22.08 -4.45
N ASP A 14 -0.08 23.04 -3.61
CA ASP A 14 1.27 23.04 -3.06
C ASP A 14 1.53 21.73 -2.30
N GLY A 15 2.77 21.26 -2.43
CA GLY A 15 3.22 19.96 -1.95
C GLY A 15 4.66 19.99 -1.49
N THR A 16 5.08 18.93 -0.82
CA THR A 16 6.46 18.72 -0.38
C THR A 16 7.05 17.49 -1.05
N GLY A 17 8.36 17.29 -0.91
CA GLY A 17 9.05 16.11 -1.44
C GLY A 17 9.42 16.21 -2.92
N ARG A 18 9.53 15.06 -3.58
CA ARG A 18 9.99 14.91 -4.97
C ARG A 18 9.48 13.62 -5.59
N ALA A 19 9.74 13.45 -6.89
CA ALA A 19 9.48 12.20 -7.59
C ALA A 19 10.13 10.99 -6.86
N PRO A 20 9.49 9.79 -6.92
CA PRO A 20 10.00 8.60 -6.26
C PRO A 20 11.40 8.22 -6.74
N THR A 21 12.14 7.60 -5.83
CA THR A 21 13.49 7.10 -6.08
C THR A 21 13.43 6.00 -7.13
N GLY A 22 14.18 6.16 -8.24
CA GLY A 22 14.15 5.21 -9.35
C GLY A 22 13.10 5.50 -10.44
N GLY A 23 12.31 6.58 -10.28
CA GLY A 23 11.31 7.00 -11.26
C GLY A 23 9.93 6.37 -11.03
N PHE A 24 8.96 6.73 -11.86
CA PHE A 24 7.59 6.25 -11.72
C PHE A 24 7.40 4.84 -12.28
N ASN A 25 6.68 3.99 -11.54
CA ASN A 25 6.26 2.68 -12.01
C ASN A 25 5.13 2.80 -13.04
N ALA A 26 5.06 1.81 -13.93
CA ALA A 26 4.01 1.72 -14.94
C ALA A 26 2.61 1.45 -14.34
N LEU A 27 2.55 0.75 -13.19
CA LEU A 27 1.33 0.50 -12.44
C LEU A 27 1.48 1.03 -11.02
N VAL A 28 0.59 1.95 -10.64
CA VAL A 28 0.55 2.58 -9.32
C VAL A 28 -0.90 2.65 -8.87
N PRO A 29 -1.34 1.81 -7.93
CA PRO A 29 -2.68 1.92 -7.37
C PRO A 29 -2.87 3.26 -6.64
N GLU A 30 -4.05 3.86 -6.80
CA GLU A 30 -4.54 4.93 -5.93
C GLU A 30 -5.64 4.38 -5.03
N LEU A 31 -5.48 4.58 -3.72
CA LEU A 31 -6.42 4.13 -2.71
C LEU A 31 -7.16 5.34 -2.13
N ASP A 32 -8.48 5.30 -2.26
CA ASP A 32 -9.39 6.18 -1.55
C ASP A 32 -9.41 5.84 -0.05
N VAL A 33 -9.02 6.79 0.79
CA VAL A 33 -8.98 6.60 2.25
C VAL A 33 -9.94 7.55 2.95
N LEU A 34 -10.49 7.16 4.10
CA LEU A 34 -11.40 8.03 4.85
C LEU A 34 -10.67 9.19 5.54
N ASP A 35 -9.46 8.94 6.03
CA ASP A 35 -8.63 9.93 6.73
C ASP A 35 -7.17 9.72 6.33
N ILE A 36 -6.59 10.71 5.66
CA ILE A 36 -5.23 10.62 5.14
C ILE A 36 -4.18 10.51 6.25
N GLU A 37 -4.38 11.14 7.41
CA GLU A 37 -3.39 11.15 8.49
C GLU A 37 -3.36 9.80 9.21
N ILE A 38 -4.53 9.18 9.41
CA ILE A 38 -4.64 7.82 9.95
C ILE A 38 -3.98 6.83 8.99
N SER A 39 -4.25 6.94 7.69
CA SER A 39 -3.64 6.07 6.69
C SER A 39 -2.12 6.30 6.62
N LEU A 40 -1.61 7.53 6.57
CA LEU A 40 -0.18 7.79 6.59
C LEU A 40 0.51 7.25 7.84
N THR A 41 -0.15 7.31 9.00
CA THR A 41 0.37 6.69 10.22
C THR A 41 0.55 5.17 10.03
N PHE A 42 -0.47 4.47 9.53
CA PHE A 42 -0.37 3.03 9.27
C PHE A 42 0.72 2.71 8.22
N TRP A 43 0.61 3.31 7.03
CA TRP A 43 1.48 3.00 5.90
C TRP A 43 2.94 3.39 6.15
N CYS A 44 3.21 4.55 6.73
CA CYS A 44 4.57 5.01 6.97
C CYS A 44 5.17 4.51 8.28
N ARG A 45 4.42 4.48 9.38
CA ARG A 45 4.99 4.08 10.68
C ARG A 45 5.01 2.57 10.89
N LEU A 46 3.99 1.84 10.42
CA LEU A 46 3.91 0.40 10.64
C LEU A 46 4.51 -0.38 9.47
N LEU A 47 4.20 -0.01 8.23
CA LEU A 47 4.72 -0.71 7.04
C LEU A 47 6.03 -0.11 6.50
N GLY A 48 6.47 1.04 7.04
CA GLY A 48 7.74 1.65 6.69
C GLY A 48 7.79 2.24 5.27
N PHE A 49 6.66 2.61 4.68
CA PHE A 49 6.64 3.44 3.48
C PHE A 49 7.14 4.85 3.79
N LYS A 50 7.63 5.55 2.76
CA LYS A 50 7.99 6.96 2.83
C LYS A 50 7.09 7.75 1.91
N VAL A 51 6.75 8.97 2.30
CA VAL A 51 6.13 9.94 1.40
C VAL A 51 7.23 10.40 0.42
N ALA A 52 7.08 10.07 -0.86
CA ALA A 52 7.95 10.61 -1.91
C ALA A 52 7.60 12.08 -2.13
N TYR A 53 6.32 12.37 -2.34
CA TYR A 53 5.76 13.72 -2.36
C TYR A 53 4.29 13.71 -1.93
N ASP A 54 3.76 14.87 -1.55
CA ASP A 54 2.38 15.02 -1.11
C ASP A 54 1.74 16.29 -1.67
N ARG A 55 0.44 16.45 -1.40
CA ARG A 55 -0.31 17.69 -1.59
C ARG A 55 -1.25 17.85 -0.39
N PRO A 56 -0.80 18.46 0.72
CA PRO A 56 -1.56 18.47 1.98
C PRO A 56 -2.95 19.08 1.87
N ALA A 57 -3.09 20.18 1.12
CA ALA A 57 -4.39 20.82 0.87
C ALA A 57 -5.36 19.92 0.08
N ALA A 58 -4.81 19.04 -0.77
CA ALA A 58 -5.58 18.04 -1.50
C ALA A 58 -5.77 16.73 -0.73
N LYS A 59 -5.19 16.57 0.47
CA LYS A 59 -5.25 15.32 1.24
C LYS A 59 -4.78 14.11 0.42
N PHE A 60 -3.68 14.30 -0.29
CA PHE A 60 -3.07 13.32 -1.17
C PHE A 60 -1.61 13.07 -0.76
N ALA A 61 -1.17 11.82 -0.84
CA ALA A 61 0.23 11.45 -0.68
C ALA A 61 0.63 10.36 -1.67
N TYR A 62 1.83 10.48 -2.23
CA TYR A 62 2.47 9.47 -3.06
C TYR A 62 3.54 8.78 -2.24
N LEU A 63 3.40 7.48 -2.03
CA LEU A 63 4.26 6.69 -1.17
C LEU A 63 5.18 5.77 -1.97
N GLU A 64 6.39 5.55 -1.43
CA GLU A 64 7.33 4.58 -1.95
C GLU A 64 7.96 3.71 -0.85
N ARG A 65 8.28 2.46 -1.23
CA ARG A 65 9.09 1.53 -0.43
C ARG A 65 9.76 0.52 -1.35
N GLU A 66 11.10 0.50 -1.38
CA GLU A 66 11.87 -0.55 -2.07
C GLU A 66 11.42 -0.79 -3.53
N GLY A 67 11.05 0.29 -4.24
CA GLY A 67 10.53 0.24 -5.60
C GLY A 67 9.01 0.07 -5.71
N ALA A 68 8.32 -0.41 -4.67
CA ALA A 68 6.86 -0.38 -4.61
C ALA A 68 6.34 1.06 -4.47
N GLN A 69 5.27 1.39 -5.18
CA GLN A 69 4.68 2.73 -5.23
C GLN A 69 3.16 2.64 -5.06
N ILE A 70 2.60 3.51 -4.23
CA ILE A 70 1.15 3.57 -4.00
C ILE A 70 0.72 5.01 -3.70
N MET A 71 -0.46 5.39 -4.17
CA MET A 71 -1.05 6.70 -3.87
C MET A 71 -2.16 6.54 -2.85
N LEU A 72 -2.23 7.47 -1.90
CA LEU A 72 -3.32 7.60 -0.95
C LEU A 72 -4.00 8.94 -1.17
N CYS A 73 -5.32 8.93 -1.31
CA CYS A 73 -6.11 10.14 -1.51
C CYS A 73 -7.32 10.08 -0.58
N GLN A 74 -7.53 11.11 0.24
CA GLN A 74 -8.75 11.16 1.02
C GLN A 74 -9.97 11.32 0.10
N VAL A 75 -10.99 10.50 0.32
CA VAL A 75 -12.21 10.43 -0.49
C VAL A 75 -12.73 11.83 -0.80
N ASN A 76 -12.82 12.14 -2.09
CA ASN A 76 -13.30 13.43 -2.62
C ASN A 76 -14.44 13.26 -3.63
N GLY A 77 -14.79 12.03 -4.00
CA GLY A 77 -15.84 11.72 -4.97
C GLY A 77 -15.37 11.49 -6.41
N GLU A 78 -14.12 11.81 -6.76
CA GLU A 78 -13.65 11.81 -8.15
C GLU A 78 -13.56 10.39 -8.73
N TRP A 79 -13.04 9.44 -7.95
CA TRP A 79 -12.76 8.08 -8.42
C TRP A 79 -13.83 7.05 -8.01
N LEU A 80 -14.98 7.51 -7.52
CA LEU A 80 -16.06 6.63 -7.09
C LEU A 80 -16.78 6.02 -8.30
N THR A 81 -16.57 4.73 -8.52
CA THR A 81 -17.29 3.95 -9.54
C THR A 81 -18.59 3.33 -9.00
N GLY A 82 -18.83 3.43 -7.68
CA GLY A 82 -19.99 2.92 -6.97
C GLY A 82 -19.96 3.28 -5.49
N THR A 83 -20.89 2.73 -4.71
CA THR A 83 -20.93 2.95 -3.25
C THR A 83 -19.67 2.45 -2.57
N LEU A 84 -19.04 3.32 -1.78
CA LEU A 84 -17.82 2.99 -1.04
C LEU A 84 -18.16 2.48 0.37
N GLU A 85 -17.99 1.18 0.60
CA GLU A 85 -18.35 0.51 1.87
C GLU A 85 -17.18 -0.30 2.44
N LYS A 86 -16.88 -0.14 3.73
CA LYS A 86 -15.80 -0.91 4.39
C LYS A 86 -16.14 -2.40 4.49
N PRO A 87 -15.16 -3.31 4.39
CA PRO A 87 -13.77 -3.06 4.02
C PRO A 87 -13.66 -2.63 2.56
N PHE A 88 -12.84 -1.60 2.27
CA PHE A 88 -12.59 -1.18 0.89
C PHE A 88 -11.72 -2.21 0.15
N GLY A 89 -11.77 -2.17 -1.19
CA GLY A 89 -10.95 -3.06 -2.02
C GLY A 89 -11.40 -4.53 -2.02
N ARG A 90 -12.68 -4.81 -1.76
CA ARG A 90 -13.24 -6.17 -1.78
C ARG A 90 -12.91 -6.85 -3.12
N GLY A 91 -12.28 -8.03 -3.04
CA GLY A 91 -11.87 -8.82 -4.21
C GLY A 91 -10.43 -8.59 -4.68
N VAL A 92 -9.67 -7.66 -4.06
CA VAL A 92 -8.27 -7.39 -4.40
C VAL A 92 -7.38 -7.61 -3.18
N ASN A 93 -6.16 -8.09 -3.42
CA ASN A 93 -5.05 -7.91 -2.49
C ASN A 93 -3.85 -7.31 -3.23
N PHE A 94 -3.10 -6.46 -2.55
CA PHE A 94 -1.88 -5.86 -3.10
C PHE A 94 -0.68 -6.65 -2.59
N GLN A 95 -0.06 -7.44 -3.47
CA GLN A 95 1.22 -8.05 -3.15
C GLN A 95 2.33 -7.02 -3.26
N ILE A 96 3.09 -6.86 -2.18
CA ILE A 96 4.17 -5.89 -2.05
C ILE A 96 5.41 -6.66 -1.62
N GLU A 97 6.40 -6.74 -2.49
CA GLU A 97 7.68 -7.34 -2.15
C GLU A 97 8.47 -6.42 -1.22
N VAL A 98 9.05 -7.01 -0.17
CA VAL A 98 9.96 -6.35 0.77
C VAL A 98 11.18 -7.23 1.03
N GLN A 99 12.30 -6.59 1.33
CA GLN A 99 13.55 -7.27 1.66
C GLN A 99 13.44 -8.12 2.93
N ASN A 100 12.69 -7.65 3.93
CA ASN A 100 12.48 -8.36 5.19
C ASN A 100 11.11 -8.03 5.81
N ILE A 101 10.29 -9.06 6.04
CA ILE A 101 8.97 -8.89 6.67
C ILE A 101 9.01 -8.80 8.20
N ASP A 102 10.06 -9.31 8.86
CA ASP A 102 10.09 -9.46 10.32
C ASP A 102 10.02 -8.10 11.06
N PRO A 103 10.73 -7.04 10.64
CA PRO A 103 10.59 -5.72 11.26
C PRO A 103 9.18 -5.14 11.15
N ILE A 104 8.45 -5.45 10.07
CA ILE A 104 7.09 -4.97 9.84
C ILE A 104 6.13 -5.69 10.79
N ILE A 105 6.26 -7.01 10.92
CA ILE A 105 5.47 -7.82 11.86
C ILE A 105 5.68 -7.33 13.29
N ILE A 106 6.93 -7.07 13.70
CA ILE A 106 7.25 -6.52 15.03
C ILE A 106 6.61 -5.15 15.25
N ALA A 107 6.61 -4.28 14.23
CA ALA A 107 5.99 -2.95 14.34
C ALA A 107 4.46 -3.05 14.47
N LEU A 108 3.82 -3.96 13.72
CA LEU A 108 2.38 -4.22 13.79
C LEU A 108 1.99 -4.80 15.15
N ASP A 109 2.74 -5.78 15.67
CA ASP A 109 2.51 -6.39 16.99
C ASP A 109 2.61 -5.35 18.12
N LYS A 110 3.66 -4.51 18.10
CA LYS A 110 3.82 -3.40 19.07
C LYS A 110 2.68 -2.38 19.03
N ALA A 111 2.06 -2.20 17.88
CA ALA A 111 0.89 -1.33 17.71
C ALA A 111 -0.43 -2.05 18.01
N HIS A 112 -0.39 -3.35 18.38
CA HIS A 112 -1.54 -4.23 18.53
C HIS A 112 -2.44 -4.25 17.28
N TRP A 113 -1.82 -4.13 16.09
CA TRP A 113 -2.53 -4.18 14.81
C TRP A 113 -2.65 -5.63 14.34
N PRO A 114 -3.89 -6.17 14.19
CA PRO A 114 -4.07 -7.58 13.90
C PRO A 114 -3.62 -7.95 12.48
N LEU A 115 -2.97 -9.10 12.36
CA LEU A 115 -2.74 -9.71 11.06
C LEU A 115 -4.03 -10.37 10.57
N PHE A 116 -4.34 -10.20 9.29
CA PHE A 116 -5.39 -10.96 8.63
C PHE A 116 -4.97 -12.43 8.44
N ARG A 117 -3.68 -12.65 8.20
CA ARG A 117 -3.06 -13.97 8.17
C ARG A 117 -1.63 -13.86 8.67
N GLU A 118 -1.27 -14.75 9.60
CA GLU A 118 0.08 -14.93 10.11
C GLU A 118 1.10 -15.22 9.01
N ALA A 119 2.37 -14.92 9.30
CA ALA A 119 3.46 -15.19 8.38
C ALA A 119 3.58 -16.69 8.10
N LYS A 120 3.68 -17.05 6.82
CA LYS A 120 3.93 -18.41 6.37
C LYS A 120 4.87 -18.43 5.18
N GLU A 121 5.61 -19.52 5.05
CA GLU A 121 6.31 -19.83 3.81
C GLU A 121 5.36 -20.54 2.86
N SER A 122 5.42 -20.20 1.59
CA SER A 122 4.60 -20.81 0.54
C SER A 122 5.41 -20.87 -0.75
N TRP A 123 5.29 -22.00 -1.45
CA TRP A 123 5.93 -22.22 -2.74
C TRP A 123 4.84 -22.30 -3.80
N TYR A 124 4.97 -21.48 -4.84
CA TYR A 124 4.00 -21.34 -5.91
C TYR A 124 4.62 -21.78 -7.21
N ARG A 125 3.99 -22.72 -7.90
CA ARG A 125 4.41 -23.10 -9.25
C ARG A 125 4.34 -21.88 -10.18
N ILE A 126 5.44 -21.58 -10.87
CA ILE A 126 5.61 -20.50 -11.85
C ILE A 126 6.04 -21.10 -13.20
N GLY A 127 5.11 -21.75 -13.89
CA GLY A 127 5.39 -22.47 -15.13
C GLY A 127 5.34 -23.98 -14.94
N GLU A 128 5.94 -24.73 -15.86
CA GLU A 128 5.86 -26.20 -15.87
C GLU A 128 6.83 -26.85 -14.88
N ASP A 129 8.02 -26.28 -14.72
CA ASP A 129 9.17 -26.92 -14.08
C ASP A 129 9.75 -26.11 -12.91
N GLN A 130 9.15 -24.97 -12.55
CA GLN A 130 9.68 -24.07 -11.51
C GLN A 130 8.63 -23.68 -10.47
N GLU A 131 9.07 -23.51 -9.23
CA GLU A 131 8.35 -22.88 -8.13
C GLU A 131 9.08 -21.65 -7.63
N SER A 132 8.32 -20.63 -7.21
CA SER A 132 8.79 -19.42 -6.53
C SER A 132 8.37 -19.46 -5.07
N GLY A 133 9.34 -19.28 -4.17
CA GLY A 133 9.12 -19.29 -2.73
C GLY A 133 8.89 -17.88 -2.18
N SER A 134 7.94 -17.76 -1.27
CA SER A 134 7.57 -16.51 -0.61
C SER A 134 7.35 -16.76 0.88
N LYS A 135 8.00 -15.98 1.74
CA LYS A 135 7.61 -15.82 3.15
C LYS A 135 6.70 -14.59 3.21
N GLU A 136 5.46 -14.77 3.62
CA GLU A 136 4.43 -13.74 3.47
C GLU A 136 3.41 -13.73 4.60
N PHE A 137 2.85 -12.57 4.87
CA PHE A 137 1.73 -12.38 5.77
C PHE A 137 0.70 -11.43 5.14
N LEU A 138 -0.52 -11.39 5.68
CA LEU A 138 -1.55 -10.46 5.24
C LEU A 138 -2.02 -9.57 6.38
N VAL A 139 -2.29 -8.31 6.06
CA VAL A 139 -2.80 -7.30 6.98
C VAL A 139 -3.81 -6.40 6.26
N GLN A 140 -4.80 -5.88 6.98
CA GLN A 140 -5.70 -4.87 6.46
C GLN A 140 -5.26 -3.48 6.91
N ASP A 141 -5.32 -2.50 5.99
CA ASP A 141 -5.15 -1.09 6.32
C ASP A 141 -6.37 -0.53 7.11
N PRO A 142 -6.33 0.73 7.60
CA PRO A 142 -7.44 1.34 8.34
C PRO A 142 -8.80 1.35 7.62
N ASN A 143 -8.81 1.20 6.29
CA ASN A 143 -10.01 1.22 5.45
C ASN A 143 -10.43 -0.19 5.01
N GLY A 144 -9.59 -1.20 5.26
CA GLY A 144 -9.86 -2.61 4.98
C GLY A 144 -9.17 -3.15 3.73
N TYR A 145 -8.35 -2.35 3.03
CA TYR A 145 -7.57 -2.81 1.89
C TYR A 145 -6.65 -3.95 2.32
N LEU A 146 -6.68 -5.07 1.59
CA LEU A 146 -5.91 -6.25 1.93
C LEU A 146 -4.50 -6.15 1.33
N LEU A 147 -3.49 -6.14 2.19
CA LEU A 147 -2.09 -6.03 1.82
C LEU A 147 -1.39 -7.37 2.09
N ARG A 148 -0.65 -7.87 1.09
CA ARG A 148 0.15 -9.10 1.17
C ARG A 148 1.62 -8.72 1.07
N LEU A 149 2.30 -8.62 2.21
CA LEU A 149 3.72 -8.32 2.27
C LEU A 149 4.47 -9.64 2.07
N SER A 150 5.37 -9.68 1.09
CA SER A 150 6.12 -10.90 0.72
C SER A 150 7.62 -10.65 0.69
N GLN A 151 8.39 -11.60 1.20
CA GLN A 151 9.83 -11.69 1.03
C GLN A 151 10.16 -12.90 0.17
N SER A 152 10.92 -12.70 -0.90
CA SER A 152 11.34 -13.78 -1.79
C SER A 152 12.25 -14.79 -1.06
N LEU A 153 11.98 -16.08 -1.27
CA LEU A 153 12.83 -17.20 -0.85
C LEU A 153 13.63 -17.77 -2.04
N GLY A 154 13.57 -17.12 -3.20
CA GLY A 154 14.15 -17.60 -4.45
C GLY A 154 13.25 -18.60 -5.17
N THR A 155 13.85 -19.38 -6.09
CA THR A 155 13.14 -20.34 -6.93
C THR A 155 13.73 -21.73 -6.83
N ARG A 156 12.93 -22.77 -7.05
CA ARG A 156 13.37 -24.17 -7.11
C ARG A 156 12.66 -24.95 -8.23
N PRO A 157 13.22 -26.09 -8.69
CA PRO A 157 12.51 -26.98 -9.61
C PRO A 157 11.25 -27.58 -8.99
N VAL A 158 10.26 -27.84 -9.83
CA VAL A 158 9.09 -28.67 -9.49
C VAL A 158 9.54 -30.13 -9.36
N LEU A 159 9.18 -30.77 -8.25
CA LEU A 159 9.36 -32.23 -8.06
C LEU A 159 8.35 -33.04 -8.86
#